data_AF-A0A379FYE8-F1
#
_entry.id   AF-A0A379FYE8-F1
#
_cell.length_a   1.000
_cell.length_b   1.000
_cell.length_c   1.000
_cell.angle_alpha   90.00
_cell.angle_beta   90.00
_cell.angle_gamma   90.00
#
_symmetry.space_group_name_H-M   'P 1'
#
loop_
_entity.id
_entity.type
_entity.pdbx_description
1 polymer ?
#
loop_
_entity_poly.entity_id
_entity_poly.type
_entity_poly.pdbx_seq_one_letter_code
_entity_poly.pdbx_strand_id
1 'polypeptide(L)'
;MRAADSIPSIRDDQAIEVAELVQKVLNQQGVTMVMDARVSEQQLEAFSQLQQRGDLTIRFQAAREITPDETPDVASVAAAVDKAVAFAKKWHQADWTPTPGIGLNNIKMFVDGVMQFPTMTASLLQPYRINQGTDDTPNWVETDNYGDLYFTAEILDELMEKIAAAGYDPHLHTVGEGAVSHRIRCD
;
A
#
# COMPACT_ATOMS: atom_id res chain seq x y z
N MET A 1 -0.04 -5.54 -15.78
CA MET A 1 1.18 -6.02 -15.10
C MET A 1 1.29 -5.24 -13.81
N ARG A 2 1.08 -5.87 -12.65
CA ARG A 2 1.14 -5.14 -11.37
C ARG A 2 2.60 -4.90 -11.02
N ALA A 3 2.89 -3.78 -10.35
CA ALA A 3 4.26 -3.44 -9.97
C ALA A 3 4.97 -4.54 -9.14
N ALA A 4 4.22 -5.36 -8.38
CA ALA A 4 4.81 -6.48 -7.61
C ALA A 4 5.35 -7.60 -8.49
N ASP A 5 4.68 -7.94 -9.59
CA ASP A 5 5.05 -9.08 -10.43
C ASP A 5 6.33 -8.83 -11.23
N SER A 6 6.83 -7.59 -11.20
CA SER A 6 7.98 -7.10 -11.97
C SER A 6 9.23 -6.86 -11.11
N ILE A 7 9.14 -7.00 -9.78
CA ILE A 7 10.28 -6.83 -8.88
C ILE A 7 10.95 -8.21 -8.70
N PRO A 8 12.22 -8.38 -9.10
CA PRO A 8 12.94 -9.62 -8.84
C PRO A 8 12.92 -9.94 -7.34
N SER A 9 12.56 -11.18 -7.00
CA SER A 9 12.62 -11.64 -5.62
C SER A 9 14.05 -11.58 -5.11
N ILE A 10 14.24 -11.05 -3.91
CA ILE A 10 15.51 -11.12 -3.20
C ILE A 10 15.59 -12.42 -2.40
N ARG A 11 16.80 -12.87 -2.07
CA ARG A 11 17.02 -13.97 -1.13
C ARG A 11 16.84 -13.48 0.32
N ASP A 12 16.65 -14.41 1.25
CA ASP A 12 16.42 -14.08 2.67
C ASP A 12 17.62 -13.36 3.31
N ASP A 13 18.85 -13.74 2.97
CA ASP A 13 20.07 -13.06 3.42
C ASP A 13 20.11 -11.60 2.92
N GLN A 14 19.71 -11.38 1.67
CA GLN A 14 19.61 -10.03 1.10
C GLN A 14 18.49 -9.21 1.76
N ALA A 15 17.39 -9.83 2.19
CA ALA A 15 16.33 -9.13 2.91
C ALA A 15 16.82 -8.57 4.25
N ILE A 16 17.69 -9.30 4.96
CA ILE A 16 18.33 -8.84 6.19
C ILE A 16 19.28 -7.67 5.89
N GLU A 17 20.15 -7.80 4.88
CA GLU A 17 21.05 -6.71 4.46
C GLU A 17 20.27 -5.42 4.11
N VAL A 18 19.14 -5.56 3.41
CA VAL A 18 18.25 -4.44 3.08
C VAL A 18 17.65 -3.84 4.36
N ALA A 19 17.16 -4.65 5.30
CA ALA A 19 16.60 -4.16 6.56
C ALA A 19 17.63 -3.36 7.38
N GLU A 20 18.88 -3.86 7.48
CA GLU A 20 19.99 -3.19 8.14
C GLU A 20 20.33 -1.84 7.47
N LEU A 21 20.37 -1.82 6.14
CA LEU A 21 20.67 -0.61 5.38
C LEU A 21 19.55 0.43 5.51
N VAL A 22 18.30 0.03 5.39
CA VAL A 22 17.13 0.92 5.47
C VAL A 22 17.09 1.63 6.82
N GLN A 23 17.21 0.90 7.94
CA GLN A 23 17.18 1.52 9.25
C GLN A 23 18.34 2.49 9.44
N LYS A 24 19.55 2.15 8.98
CA LYS A 24 20.73 3.02 9.05
C LYS A 24 20.52 4.33 8.29
N VAL A 25 20.06 4.26 7.04
CA VAL A 25 19.86 5.44 6.17
C VAL A 25 18.74 6.33 6.70
N LEU A 26 17.69 5.74 7.27
CA LEU A 26 16.60 6.50 7.87
C LEU A 26 17.00 7.13 9.21
N ASN A 27 17.72 6.42 10.08
CA ASN A 27 18.23 6.98 11.32
C ASN A 27 19.21 8.13 11.09
N GLN A 28 20.03 8.09 10.04
CA GLN A 28 20.91 9.20 9.64
C GLN A 28 20.13 10.49 9.32
N GLN A 29 18.85 10.37 8.97
CA GLN A 29 17.95 11.50 8.70
C GLN A 29 17.06 11.85 9.91
N GLY A 30 17.27 11.21 11.07
CA GLY A 30 16.46 11.40 12.27
C GLY A 30 15.12 10.64 12.26
N VAL A 31 14.88 9.78 11.27
CA VAL A 31 13.67 8.95 11.21
C VAL A 31 13.83 7.75 12.15
N THR A 32 12.89 7.58 13.07
CA THR A 32 12.92 6.53 14.11
C THR A 32 11.66 5.66 14.15
N MET A 33 10.67 5.98 13.31
CA MET A 33 9.48 5.18 13.07
C MET A 33 9.12 5.29 11.60
N VAL A 34 8.69 4.18 11.01
CA VAL A 34 8.28 4.08 9.61
C VAL A 34 7.02 3.26 9.50
N MET A 35 6.31 3.38 8.38
CA MET A 35 5.33 2.39 7.96
C MET A 35 5.71 1.85 6.59
N ASP A 36 5.95 0.55 6.48
CA ASP A 36 5.92 -0.12 5.18
C ASP A 36 4.46 -0.28 4.75
N ALA A 37 4.07 0.48 3.73
CA ALA A 37 2.69 0.55 3.27
C ALA A 37 2.23 -0.72 2.52
N ARG A 38 3.13 -1.68 2.24
CA ARG A 38 2.80 -2.91 1.51
C ARG A 38 3.81 -4.01 1.84
N VAL A 39 3.69 -4.57 3.04
CA VAL A 39 4.69 -5.51 3.56
C VAL A 39 4.52 -6.93 3.02
N SER A 40 5.64 -7.60 2.81
CA SER A 40 5.74 -9.04 2.56
C SER A 40 6.19 -9.80 3.82
N GLU A 41 5.97 -11.12 3.82
CA GLU A 41 6.42 -11.98 4.92
C GLU A 41 7.95 -11.99 5.05
N GLN A 42 8.67 -12.00 3.92
CA GLN A 42 10.12 -11.99 3.89
C GLN A 42 10.71 -10.72 4.55
N GLN A 43 10.10 -9.56 4.32
CA GLN A 43 10.52 -8.32 4.96
C GLN A 43 10.28 -8.37 6.48
N LEU A 44 9.13 -8.86 6.93
CA LEU A 44 8.83 -8.98 8.36
C LEU A 44 9.75 -9.96 9.06
N GLU A 45 10.11 -11.07 8.41
CA GLU A 45 11.09 -12.02 8.92
C GLU A 45 12.46 -11.36 9.10
N ALA A 46 12.93 -10.59 8.11
CA ALA A 46 14.19 -9.85 8.22
C ALA A 46 14.20 -8.86 9.40
N PHE A 47 13.17 -8.02 9.55
CA PHE A 47 13.06 -7.09 10.67
C PHE A 47 12.90 -7.80 12.03
N SER A 48 12.18 -8.93 12.06
CA SER A 48 12.05 -9.78 13.25
C SER A 48 13.40 -10.35 13.68
N GLN A 49 14.24 -10.79 12.73
CA GLN A 49 15.60 -11.24 13.05
C GLN A 49 16.46 -10.10 13.62
N LEU A 50 16.39 -8.89 13.05
CA LEU A 50 17.07 -7.73 13.64
C LEU A 50 16.61 -7.49 15.08
N GLN A 51 15.30 -7.58 15.34
CA GLN A 51 14.75 -7.42 16.68
C GLN A 51 15.27 -8.49 17.65
N GLN A 52 15.28 -9.76 17.24
CA GLN A 52 15.76 -10.88 18.05
C GLN A 52 17.25 -10.77 18.39
N ARG A 53 18.05 -10.18 17.49
CA ARG A 53 19.48 -9.88 17.73
C ARG A 53 19.72 -8.62 18.57
N GLY A 54 18.69 -7.82 18.82
CA GLY A 54 18.81 -6.51 19.47
C GLY A 54 19.30 -5.39 18.54
N ASP A 55 19.29 -5.63 17.23
CA ASP A 55 19.78 -4.72 16.19
C ASP A 55 18.68 -3.84 15.58
N LEU A 56 17.40 -4.06 15.91
CA LEU A 56 16.31 -3.24 15.39
C LEU A 56 16.37 -1.83 15.99
N THR A 57 16.55 -0.81 15.14
CA THR A 57 16.69 0.59 15.58
C THR A 57 15.51 1.49 15.20
N ILE A 58 14.60 1.01 14.36
CA ILE A 58 13.38 1.73 13.95
C ILE A 58 12.13 1.02 14.48
N ARG A 59 11.12 1.81 14.88
CA ARG A 59 9.77 1.27 15.13
C ARG A 59 9.12 1.00 13.79
N PHE A 60 8.95 -0.27 13.46
CA PHE A 60 8.49 -0.70 12.15
C PHE A 60 6.99 -0.94 12.18
N GLN A 61 6.22 0.01 11.65
CA GLN A 61 4.82 -0.20 11.32
C GLN A 61 4.72 -0.85 9.94
N ALA A 62 3.68 -1.63 9.72
CA ALA A 62 3.45 -2.30 8.47
C ALA A 62 1.96 -2.35 8.12
N ALA A 63 1.68 -2.42 6.82
CA ALA A 63 0.35 -2.64 6.29
C ALA A 63 0.32 -3.88 5.39
N ARG A 64 -0.74 -4.68 5.52
CA ARG A 64 -0.99 -5.83 4.63
C ARG A 64 -1.94 -5.43 3.51
N GLU A 65 -1.55 -5.64 2.26
CA GLU A 65 -2.41 -5.36 1.12
C GLU A 65 -3.52 -6.41 0.95
N ILE A 66 -4.72 -5.92 0.61
CA ILE A 66 -5.76 -6.67 -0.07
C ILE A 66 -5.82 -6.17 -1.52
N THR A 67 -5.75 -7.10 -2.48
CA THR A 67 -5.75 -6.78 -3.91
C THR A 67 -7.15 -6.96 -4.54
N PRO A 68 -7.42 -6.33 -5.70
CA PRO A 68 -8.68 -6.56 -6.42
C PRO A 68 -8.94 -8.02 -6.80
N ASP A 69 -7.89 -8.82 -7.04
CA ASP A 69 -8.06 -10.25 -7.37
C ASP A 69 -8.49 -11.09 -6.16
N GLU A 70 -8.23 -10.60 -4.94
CA GLU A 70 -8.72 -11.23 -3.71
C GLU A 70 -10.17 -10.85 -3.44
N THR A 71 -10.67 -9.81 -4.10
CA THR A 71 -12.05 -9.32 -3.97
C THR A 71 -12.73 -9.12 -5.33
N PRO A 72 -12.90 -10.17 -6.16
CA PRO A 72 -13.58 -10.05 -7.46
C PRO A 72 -15.06 -9.65 -7.34
N ASP A 73 -15.66 -9.84 -6.16
CA ASP A 73 -17.04 -9.46 -5.85
C ASP A 73 -17.19 -9.14 -4.34
N VAL A 74 -18.33 -8.56 -3.94
CA VAL A 74 -18.61 -8.21 -2.53
C VAL A 74 -18.58 -9.44 -1.61
N ALA A 75 -19.04 -10.62 -2.09
CA ALA A 75 -19.10 -11.83 -1.28
C ALA A 75 -17.72 -12.37 -0.88
N SER A 76 -16.70 -12.10 -1.70
CA SER A 76 -15.31 -12.47 -1.44
C SER A 76 -14.57 -11.57 -0.43
N VAL A 77 -15.10 -10.38 -0.13
CA VAL A 77 -14.45 -9.38 0.76
C VAL A 77 -14.17 -9.93 2.15
N ALA A 78 -15.14 -10.61 2.77
CA ALA A 78 -14.96 -11.15 4.12
C ALA A 78 -13.76 -12.12 4.21
N ALA A 79 -13.61 -13.01 3.23
CA ALA A 79 -12.50 -13.95 3.19
C ALA A 79 -11.14 -13.25 2.97
N ALA A 80 -11.11 -12.20 2.15
CA ALA A 80 -9.91 -11.40 1.93
C ALA A 80 -9.47 -10.65 3.21
N VAL A 81 -10.44 -10.07 3.94
CA VAL A 81 -10.20 -9.40 5.22
C VAL A 81 -9.72 -10.41 6.27
N ASP A 82 -10.36 -11.56 6.41
CA ASP A 82 -9.95 -12.60 7.36
C ASP A 82 -8.51 -13.07 7.11
N LYS A 83 -8.13 -13.25 5.83
CA LYS A 83 -6.76 -13.60 5.43
C LYS A 83 -5.76 -12.49 5.81
N ALA A 84 -6.08 -11.24 5.53
CA ALA A 84 -5.21 -10.10 5.87
C ALA A 84 -5.07 -9.94 7.39
N VAL A 85 -6.16 -10.11 8.14
CA VAL A 85 -6.17 -10.07 9.61
C VAL A 85 -5.36 -11.23 10.20
N ALA A 86 -5.49 -12.44 9.66
CA ALA A 86 -4.69 -13.58 10.10
C ALA A 86 -3.18 -13.32 9.89
N PHE A 87 -2.81 -12.74 8.75
CA PHE A 87 -1.45 -12.30 8.49
C PHE A 87 -1.00 -11.23 9.50
N ALA A 88 -1.84 -10.22 9.74
CA ALA A 88 -1.55 -9.14 10.69
C ALA A 88 -1.31 -9.67 12.11
N LYS A 89 -2.20 -10.53 12.61
CA LYS A 89 -2.11 -11.15 13.94
C LYS A 89 -0.83 -11.97 14.13
N LYS A 90 -0.30 -12.59 13.08
CA LYS A 90 0.96 -13.34 13.14
C LYS A 90 2.15 -12.44 13.52
N TRP A 91 2.13 -11.18 13.10
CA TRP A 91 3.30 -10.29 13.16
C TRP A 91 3.15 -9.11 14.11
N HIS A 92 1.92 -8.69 14.41
CA HIS A 92 1.63 -7.54 15.24
C HIS A 92 2.06 -7.77 16.70
N GLN A 93 2.89 -6.89 17.25
CA GLN A 93 3.21 -6.83 18.68
C GLN A 93 2.31 -5.79 19.35
N ALA A 94 1.39 -6.25 20.20
CA ALA A 94 0.39 -5.40 20.85
C ALA A 94 0.98 -4.43 21.88
N ASP A 95 2.05 -4.84 22.56
CA ASP A 95 2.66 -4.07 23.64
C ASP A 95 3.73 -3.11 23.10
N TRP A 96 3.39 -1.82 23.10
CA TRP A 96 4.33 -0.76 22.74
C TRP A 96 5.18 -0.34 23.93
N THR A 97 6.51 -0.40 23.74
CA THR A 97 7.49 0.12 24.70
C THR A 97 8.39 1.15 24.01
N PRO A 98 9.23 1.89 24.76
CA PRO A 98 10.25 2.74 24.13
C PRO A 98 11.22 1.97 23.22
N THR A 99 11.40 0.66 23.42
CA THR A 99 12.24 -0.19 22.56
C THR A 99 11.60 -0.36 21.17
N PRO A 100 12.38 -0.31 20.08
CA PRO A 100 11.87 -0.63 18.74
C PRO A 100 11.16 -1.97 18.66
N GLY A 101 10.03 -1.99 17.95
CA GLY A 101 9.20 -3.18 17.76
C GLY A 101 8.44 -3.13 16.44
N ILE A 102 7.64 -4.18 16.19
CA ILE A 102 6.92 -4.40 14.94
C ILE A 102 5.42 -4.28 15.17
N GLY A 103 4.80 -3.33 14.49
CA GLY A 103 3.35 -3.12 14.47
C GLY A 103 2.74 -3.42 13.12
N LEU A 104 1.62 -4.12 13.11
CA LEU A 104 0.85 -4.37 11.88
C LEU A 104 -0.65 -4.21 12.15
N ASN A 105 -1.15 -2.97 12.09
CA ASN A 105 -2.56 -2.63 12.31
C ASN A 105 -3.26 -2.07 11.06
N ASN A 106 -2.51 -1.85 9.97
CA ASN A 106 -3.06 -1.28 8.77
C ASN A 106 -3.33 -2.35 7.70
N ILE A 107 -4.45 -2.20 7.00
CA ILE A 107 -4.76 -2.99 5.81
C ILE A 107 -4.79 -2.04 4.61
N LYS A 108 -3.94 -2.31 3.62
CA LYS A 108 -3.69 -1.45 2.46
C LYS A 108 -4.57 -1.83 1.28
N MET A 109 -5.10 -0.81 0.60
CA MET A 109 -5.71 -0.97 -0.72
C MET A 109 -5.19 0.11 -1.67
N PHE A 110 -5.01 -0.25 -2.95
CA PHE A 110 -4.79 0.70 -4.03
C PHE A 110 -6.12 0.97 -4.73
N VAL A 111 -6.66 2.18 -4.60
CA VAL A 111 -7.94 2.54 -5.22
C VAL A 111 -7.74 2.90 -6.70
N ASP A 112 -6.63 3.56 -7.01
CA ASP A 112 -6.22 3.90 -8.37
C ASP A 112 -4.70 3.72 -8.55
N GLY A 113 -4.20 4.13 -9.72
CA GLY A 113 -2.79 4.01 -10.08
C GLY A 113 -1.99 5.29 -9.90
N VAL A 114 -1.29 5.70 -10.96
CA VAL A 114 -0.33 6.81 -10.94
C VAL A 114 -0.63 7.79 -12.06
N MET A 115 -0.37 9.08 -11.82
CA MET A 115 -0.74 10.15 -12.74
C MET A 115 0.24 10.31 -13.93
N GLN A 116 1.49 9.87 -13.76
CA GLN A 116 2.56 10.17 -14.71
C GLN A 116 2.38 9.46 -16.06
N PHE A 117 2.72 10.16 -17.15
CA PHE A 117 2.88 9.58 -18.48
C PHE A 117 4.01 8.53 -18.49
N PRO A 118 3.89 7.42 -19.23
CA PRO A 118 2.78 7.04 -20.11
C PRO A 118 1.64 6.30 -19.41
N THR A 119 1.78 5.99 -18.12
CA THR A 119 0.86 5.10 -17.39
C THR A 119 -0.53 5.71 -17.25
N MET A 120 -0.65 6.94 -16.69
CA MET A 120 -1.90 7.71 -16.61
C MET A 120 -3.11 6.89 -16.09
N THR A 121 -2.93 6.17 -14.99
CA THR A 121 -3.96 5.29 -14.39
C THR A 121 -4.57 5.84 -13.10
N ALA A 122 -4.12 6.99 -12.59
CA ALA A 122 -4.81 7.66 -11.49
C ALA A 122 -6.19 8.17 -11.97
N SER A 123 -7.25 7.96 -11.18
CA SER A 123 -8.62 8.25 -11.61
C SER A 123 -8.95 9.75 -11.49
N LEU A 124 -9.31 10.40 -12.60
CA LEU A 124 -9.60 11.83 -12.69
C LEU A 124 -11.09 12.09 -12.94
N LEU A 125 -11.58 13.26 -12.54
CA LEU A 125 -12.93 13.74 -12.86
C LEU A 125 -13.02 14.37 -14.26
N GLN A 126 -11.87 14.68 -14.87
CA GLN A 126 -11.73 15.20 -16.23
C GLN A 126 -10.71 14.33 -16.98
N PRO A 127 -10.81 14.18 -18.31
CA PRO A 127 -9.92 13.29 -19.03
C PRO A 127 -8.48 13.79 -19.02
N TYR A 128 -7.54 12.86 -19.10
CA TYR A 128 -6.12 13.17 -19.32
C TYR A 128 -5.94 13.97 -20.61
N ARG A 129 -4.88 14.78 -20.64
CA ARG A 129 -4.42 15.48 -21.84
C ARG A 129 -3.07 14.93 -22.27
N ILE A 130 -2.88 14.80 -23.58
CA ILE A 130 -1.60 14.39 -24.17
C ILE A 130 -1.11 15.45 -25.15
N ASN A 131 0.21 15.62 -25.22
CA ASN A 131 0.83 16.49 -26.20
C ASN A 131 0.86 15.76 -27.56
N GLN A 132 0.12 16.25 -28.55
CA GLN A 132 0.20 15.81 -29.95
C GLN A 132 1.11 16.70 -30.81
N GLY A 133 1.71 17.74 -30.21
CA GLY A 133 2.72 18.59 -30.82
C GLY A 133 4.14 18.10 -30.52
N THR A 134 5.10 19.02 -30.51
CA THR A 134 6.46 18.77 -30.03
C THR A 134 6.66 19.39 -28.65
N ASP A 135 7.80 19.13 -28.01
CA ASP A 135 8.15 19.81 -26.75
C ASP A 135 8.31 21.33 -26.95
N ASP A 136 8.84 21.75 -28.11
CA ASP A 136 9.00 23.17 -28.46
C ASP A 136 7.69 23.84 -28.88
N THR A 137 6.73 23.07 -29.42
CA THR A 137 5.43 23.58 -29.88
C THR A 137 4.33 22.63 -29.41
N PRO A 138 3.96 22.66 -28.11
CA PRO A 138 3.03 21.71 -27.55
C PRO A 138 1.60 21.96 -28.05
N ASN A 139 0.89 20.87 -28.34
CA ASN A 139 -0.53 20.85 -28.66
C ASN A 139 -1.23 19.84 -27.74
N TRP A 140 -1.68 20.32 -26.58
CA TRP A 140 -2.37 19.49 -25.58
C TRP A 140 -3.83 19.28 -25.97
N VAL A 141 -4.19 18.03 -26.22
CA VAL A 141 -5.56 17.64 -26.54
C VAL A 141 -6.11 16.71 -25.46
N GLU A 142 -7.41 16.80 -25.21
CA GLU A 142 -8.10 15.87 -24.32
C GLU A 142 -8.15 14.46 -24.94
N THR A 143 -8.02 13.46 -24.08
CA THR A 143 -8.16 12.05 -24.41
C THR A 143 -9.52 11.53 -23.95
N ASP A 144 -9.79 10.24 -24.17
CA ASP A 144 -10.89 9.50 -23.56
C ASP A 144 -10.47 8.78 -22.26
N ASN A 145 -9.21 8.91 -21.84
CA ASN A 145 -8.68 8.28 -20.64
C ASN A 145 -9.04 9.10 -19.39
N TYR A 146 -9.70 8.46 -18.41
CA TYR A 146 -9.99 9.04 -17.09
C TYR A 146 -9.19 8.34 -15.97
N GLY A 147 -8.26 7.46 -16.32
CA GLY A 147 -7.59 6.55 -15.39
C GLY A 147 -8.48 5.40 -14.96
N ASP A 148 -8.01 4.67 -13.95
CA ASP A 148 -8.62 3.42 -13.53
C ASP A 148 -9.04 3.47 -12.05
N LEU A 149 -10.19 2.85 -11.75
CA LEU A 149 -10.56 2.47 -10.40
C LEU A 149 -10.36 0.95 -10.26
N TYR A 150 -9.62 0.53 -9.25
CA TYR A 150 -9.28 -0.88 -9.03
C TYR A 150 -10.31 -1.63 -8.20
N PHE A 151 -11.19 -0.90 -7.50
CA PHE A 151 -12.30 -1.45 -6.74
C PHE A 151 -13.60 -0.73 -7.12
N THR A 152 -14.72 -1.44 -7.14
CA THR A 152 -16.04 -0.77 -7.21
C THR A 152 -16.35 -0.08 -5.89
N ALA A 153 -17.36 0.80 -5.86
CA ALA A 153 -17.75 1.50 -4.64
C ALA A 153 -18.21 0.49 -3.57
N GLU A 154 -19.03 -0.48 -3.97
CA GLU A 154 -19.61 -1.49 -3.09
C GLU A 154 -18.54 -2.39 -2.46
N ILE A 155 -17.50 -2.76 -3.23
CA ILE A 155 -16.39 -3.55 -2.71
C ILE A 155 -15.55 -2.72 -1.74
N LEU A 156 -15.31 -1.44 -2.05
CA LEU A 156 -14.54 -0.56 -1.18
C LEU A 156 -15.29 -0.29 0.13
N ASP A 157 -16.60 -0.05 0.09
CA ASP A 157 -17.43 0.16 1.28
C ASP A 157 -17.42 -1.08 2.19
N GLU A 158 -17.66 -2.27 1.62
CA GLU A 158 -17.62 -3.53 2.37
C GLU A 158 -16.21 -3.78 2.97
N LEU A 159 -15.14 -3.48 2.23
CA LEU A 159 -13.77 -3.58 2.74
C LEU A 159 -13.57 -2.66 3.95
N MET A 160 -13.97 -1.40 3.85
CA MET A 160 -13.82 -0.41 4.91
C MET A 160 -14.58 -0.84 6.18
N GLU A 161 -15.83 -1.29 6.02
CA GLU A 161 -16.66 -1.75 7.14
C GLU A 161 -16.08 -3.00 7.82
N LYS A 162 -15.67 -4.01 7.04
CA LYS A 162 -15.13 -5.26 7.59
C LYS A 162 -13.77 -5.09 8.25
N ILE A 163 -12.88 -4.28 7.66
CA ILE A 163 -11.57 -3.97 8.24
C ILE A 163 -11.77 -3.25 9.58
N ALA A 164 -12.62 -2.23 9.63
CA ALA A 164 -12.92 -1.49 10.85
C ALA A 164 -13.59 -2.38 11.91
N ALA A 165 -14.56 -3.21 11.52
CA ALA A 165 -15.23 -4.16 12.42
C ALA A 165 -14.27 -5.21 12.99
N ALA A 166 -13.20 -5.56 12.26
CA ALA A 166 -12.14 -6.44 12.74
C ALA A 166 -11.12 -5.74 13.67
N GLY A 167 -11.23 -4.42 13.88
CA GLY A 167 -10.34 -3.64 14.72
C GLY A 167 -9.02 -3.21 14.05
N TYR A 168 -9.00 -3.14 12.72
CA TYR A 168 -7.85 -2.70 11.92
C TYR A 168 -8.13 -1.38 11.22
N ASP A 169 -7.07 -0.67 10.81
CA ASP A 169 -7.13 0.63 10.17
C ASP A 169 -7.00 0.49 8.64
N PRO A 170 -8.04 0.85 7.86
CA PRO A 170 -7.93 0.90 6.41
C PRO A 170 -6.95 2.00 5.97
N HIS A 171 -6.05 1.68 5.05
CA HIS A 171 -5.09 2.61 4.46
C HIS A 171 -5.25 2.58 2.93
N LEU A 172 -5.67 3.70 2.34
CA LEU A 172 -5.94 3.81 0.91
C LEU A 172 -4.80 4.52 0.19
N HIS A 173 -4.35 3.98 -0.94
CA HIS A 173 -3.65 4.75 -1.97
C HIS A 173 -4.70 5.33 -2.92
N THR A 174 -4.69 6.65 -3.03
CA THR A 174 -5.51 7.45 -3.95
C THR A 174 -4.61 8.55 -4.50
N VAL A 175 -4.50 8.69 -5.83
CA VAL A 175 -3.72 9.76 -6.46
C VAL A 175 -4.63 10.79 -7.11
N GLY A 176 -5.57 10.36 -7.94
CA GLY A 176 -6.46 11.24 -8.66
C GLY A 176 -7.71 11.61 -7.85
N GLU A 177 -8.27 12.78 -8.12
CA GLU A 177 -9.45 13.28 -7.44
C GLU A 177 -10.70 12.44 -7.70
N GLY A 178 -10.76 11.73 -8.84
CA GLY A 178 -11.81 10.74 -9.12
C GLY A 178 -11.81 9.60 -8.09
N ALA A 179 -10.63 9.09 -7.72
CA ALA A 179 -10.50 8.04 -6.70
C ALA A 179 -10.86 8.54 -5.30
N VAL A 180 -10.54 9.80 -4.99
CA VAL A 180 -10.93 10.43 -3.71
C VAL A 180 -12.45 10.63 -3.65
N SER A 181 -13.06 11.18 -4.70
CA SER A 181 -14.50 11.40 -4.79
C SER A 181 -15.31 10.10 -4.78
N HIS A 182 -14.76 9.01 -5.30
CA HIS A 182 -15.35 7.68 -5.23
C HIS A 182 -15.59 7.20 -3.78
N ARG A 183 -14.81 7.70 -2.82
CA ARG A 183 -14.87 7.28 -1.41
C ARG A 183 -15.54 8.30 -0.48
N ILE A 184 -15.67 9.57 -0.86
CA ILE A 184 -16.34 10.60 -0.04
C ILE A 184 -17.81 10.72 -0.44
N ARG A 185 -18.55 9.60 -0.35
CA ARG A 185 -20.02 9.62 -0.30
C ARG A 185 -20.45 9.01 1.02
N CYS A 186 -20.53 9.86 2.04
CA CYS A 186 -21.24 9.52 3.26
C CYS A 186 -22.65 10.11 3.10
N ASP A 187 -23.59 9.28 2.65
CA ASP A 187 -25.02 9.61 2.70
C ASP A 187 -25.59 9.25 4.08
#